data_AF-A0A645DAA2-F1
#
_entry.id   AF-A0A645DAA2-F1
#
_cell.length_a   1.000
_cell.length_b   1.000
_cell.length_c   1.000
_cell.angle_alpha   90.00
_cell.angle_beta   90.00
_cell.angle_gamma   90.00
#
_symmetry.space_group_name_H-M   'P 1'
#
loop_
_entity.id
_entity.type
_entity.pdbx_description
1 polymer ?
#
loop_
_entity_poly.entity_id
_entity_poly.type
_entity_poly.pdbx_seq_one_letter_code
_entity_poly.pdbx_strand_id
1 'polypeptide(L)' 'MYDCSKKGVTSTLAEIQHEYTDMINSSVHFHIEGDLCFEVIILKGEGKKIVELAQRILSIKGVKHSRLTTVPEEKNE' A
#
# COMPACT_ATOMS: atom_id res chain seq x y z
N MET A 1 6.28 -2.39 -4.46
CA MET A 1 7.73 -2.72 -4.44
C MET A 1 8.52 -1.48 -4.07
N TYR A 2 9.40 -1.60 -3.09
CA TYR A 2 10.23 -0.50 -2.63
C TYR A 2 11.61 -1.00 -2.18
N ASP A 3 12.55 -0.06 -2.09
CA ASP A 3 13.92 -0.30 -1.66
C ASP A 3 14.06 0.08 -0.17
N CYS A 4 14.09 -0.91 0.72
CA CYS A 4 14.08 -0.70 2.17
C CYS A 4 15.37 -0.07 2.72
N SER A 5 16.45 -0.04 1.94
CA SER A 5 17.66 0.73 2.29
C SER A 5 17.44 2.25 2.20
N LYS A 6 16.42 2.69 1.45
CA LYS A 6 16.12 4.12 1.31
C LYS A 6 15.55 4.68 2.60
N LYS A 7 16.30 5.62 3.18
CA LYS A 7 15.95 6.29 4.43
C LYS A 7 14.51 6.83 4.38
N GLY A 8 13.70 6.38 5.33
CA GLY A 8 12.34 6.87 5.55
C GLY A 8 11.24 6.12 4.80
N VAL A 9 11.55 5.27 3.80
CA VAL A 9 10.50 4.62 3.00
C VAL A 9 9.59 3.73 3.86
N THR A 10 10.19 2.95 4.77
CA THR A 10 9.47 2.02 5.66
C THR A 10 8.64 2.76 6.69
N SER A 11 9.20 3.81 7.30
CA SER A 11 8.48 4.62 8.29
C SER A 11 7.33 5.41 7.65
N THR A 12 7.54 6.03 6.49
CA THR A 12 6.49 6.79 5.80
C THR A 12 5.39 5.87 5.29
N LEU A 13 5.74 4.67 4.81
CA LEU A 13 4.75 3.68 4.39
C LEU A 13 3.92 3.19 5.58
N ALA A 14 4.54 2.94 6.74
CA ALA A 14 3.85 2.56 7.97
C ALA A 14 2.94 3.68 8.49
N GLU A 15 3.40 4.93 8.47
CA GLU A 15 2.62 6.11 8.88
C GLU A 15 1.37 6.27 7.99
N ILE A 16 1.55 6.23 6.67
CA ILE A 16 0.42 6.29 5.73
C ILE A 16 -0.54 5.13 5.97
N GLN A 17 -0.06 3.89 6.12
CA GLN A 17 -0.96 2.77 6.42
C GLN A 17 -1.70 2.95 7.74
N HIS A 18 -1.04 3.48 8.77
CA HIS A 18 -1.66 3.71 10.07
C HIS A 18 -2.83 4.70 9.99
N GLU A 19 -2.72 5.75 9.16
CA GLU A 19 -3.80 6.72 8.94
C GLU A 19 -5.05 6.12 8.27
N TYR A 20 -4.92 5.02 7.52
CA TYR A 20 -6.04 4.33 6.84
C TYR A 20 -6.29 2.93 7.42
N THR A 21 -5.93 2.70 8.69
CA THR A 21 -6.09 1.40 9.35
C THR A 21 -7.54 0.90 9.31
N ASP A 22 -8.52 1.81 9.31
CA ASP A 22 -9.95 1.49 9.21
C ASP A 22 -10.33 0.84 7.87
N MET A 23 -9.54 1.07 6.82
CA MET A 23 -9.78 0.53 5.47
C MET A 23 -8.85 -0.63 5.11
N ILE A 24 -7.80 -0.88 5.87
CA ILE A 24 -6.83 -1.95 5.62
C ILE A 24 -7.30 -3.23 6.30
N ASN A 25 -7.68 -4.22 5.51
CA ASN A 25 -8.01 -5.55 6.02
C ASN A 25 -6.74 -6.31 6.46
N SER A 26 -5.69 -6.22 5.65
CA SER A 26 -4.41 -6.87 5.91
C SER A 26 -3.33 -6.30 5.01
N SER A 27 -2.08 -6.30 5.48
CA SER A 27 -0.90 -6.12 4.63
C SER A 27 -0.01 -7.36 4.71
N VAL A 28 0.50 -7.79 3.56
CA VAL A 28 1.47 -8.88 3.46
C VAL A 28 2.77 -8.32 2.88
N HIS A 29 3.86 -8.46 3.63
CA HIS A 29 5.18 -8.01 3.24
C HIS A 29 6.06 -9.21 2.90
N PHE A 30 6.74 -9.15 1.76
CA PHE A 30 7.75 -10.10 1.32
C PHE A 30 9.09 -9.42 1.22
N HIS A 31 10.08 -9.97 1.93
CA HIS A 31 11.48 -9.65 1.65
C HIS A 31 11.88 -10.38 0.36
N ILE A 32 12.11 -9.60 -0.69
CA ILE A 32 12.76 -10.08 -1.90
C ILE A 32 14.28 -9.96 -1.66
N GLU A 33 15.08 -10.47 -2.59
CA GLU A 33 16.55 -10.44 -2.47
C GLU A 33 17.10 -9.03 -2.25
N GLY A 34 18.13 -8.93 -1.40
CA GLY A 34 18.78 -7.68 -1.04
C GLY A 34 17.84 -6.72 -0.30
N ASP A 35 17.85 -5.45 -0.72
CA ASP A 35 17.04 -4.39 -0.11
C ASP A 35 15.65 -4.23 -0.76
N LEU A 36 15.21 -5.20 -1.55
CA LEU A 36 13.94 -5.10 -2.28
C LEU A 36 12.82 -5.73 -1.44
N CYS A 37 11.77 -4.95 -1.17
CA CYS A 37 10.57 -5.43 -0.52
C CYS A 37 9.38 -5.37 -1.48
N PHE A 38 8.52 -6.38 -1.42
CA PHE A 38 7.22 -6.40 -2.08
C PHE A 38 6.13 -6.43 -1.02
N GLU A 39 5.11 -5.59 -1.19
CA GLU A 39 4.03 -5.46 -0.21
C GLU A 39 2.70 -5.43 -0.93
N VAL A 40 1.74 -6.19 -0.39
CA VAL A 40 0.37 -6.26 -0.86
C VAL A 40 -0.53 -5.79 0.27
N ILE A 41 -1.24 -4.68 0.04
CA ILE A 41 -2.16 -4.09 1.01
C ILE A 41 -3.58 -4.35 0.50
N ILE A 42 -4.35 -5.13 1.27
CA ILE A 42 -5.74 -5.47 0.97
C ILE A 42 -6.64 -4.42 1.63
N LEU A 43 -7.45 -3.76 0.82
CA LEU A 43 -8.28 -2.63 1.21
C LEU A 43 -9.77 -2.94 1.01
N LYS A 44 -10.62 -2.43 1.90
CA LYS A 44 -12.07 -2.38 1.73
C LYS A 44 -12.58 -1.00 2.16
N GLY A 45 -13.39 -0.36 1.31
CA GLY A 45 -14.02 0.92 1.66
C GLY A 45 -14.34 1.79 0.46
N GLU A 46 -14.47 3.09 0.71
CA GLU A 46 -14.81 4.08 -0.30
C GLU A 46 -13.73 4.18 -1.38
N GLY A 47 -14.12 4.03 -2.66
CA GLY A 47 -13.19 4.04 -3.78
C GLY A 47 -12.32 5.30 -3.86
N LYS A 48 -12.86 6.47 -3.49
CA LYS A 48 -12.10 7.73 -3.46
C LYS A 48 -10.94 7.68 -2.46
N LYS A 49 -11.18 7.20 -1.24
CA LYS A 49 -10.15 7.03 -0.22
C LYS A 49 -9.12 5.96 -0.59
N ILE A 50 -9.55 4.88 -1.25
CA ILE A 50 -8.63 3.85 -1.78
C ILE A 50 -7.65 4.47 -2.79
N VAL A 51 -8.16 5.28 -3.71
CA VAL A 51 -7.32 5.96 -4.71
C VAL A 51 -6.38 6.96 -4.05
N GLU A 52 -6.85 7.70 -3.05
CA GLU A 52 -6.04 8.65 -2.28
C GLU A 52 -4.86 7.96 -1.57
N LEU A 53 -5.13 6.87 -0.84
CA LEU A 53 -4.09 6.05 -0.20
C LEU A 53 -3.07 5.54 -1.22
N ALA A 54 -3.54 5.01 -2.35
CA ALA A 54 -2.65 4.53 -3.41
C ALA A 54 -1.76 5.67 -3.94
N GLN A 55 -2.31 6.85 -4.21
CA GLN A 55 -1.54 8.01 -4.68
C GLN A 55 -0.49 8.46 -3.66
N ARG A 56 -0.82 8.44 -2.36
CA ARG A 56 0.14 8.74 -1.29
C ARG A 56 1.28 7.73 -1.23
N ILE A 57 1.01 6.44 -1.44
CA ILE A 57 2.04 5.41 -1.50
C ILE A 57 2.92 5.59 -2.75
N LEU A 58 2.33 5.90 -3.91
CA LEU A 58 3.08 6.13 -5.15
C LEU A 58 4.05 7.33 -5.04
N SER A 59 3.75 8.33 -4.23
CA SER A 59 4.58 9.53 -4.08
C SER A 59 5.76 9.35 -3.12
N ILE A 60 5.84 8.24 -2.38
CA ILE A 60 6.94 7.98 -1.44
C ILE A 60 8.25 7.76 -2.21
N LYS A 61 9.25 8.58 -1.89
CA LYS A 61 10.60 8.39 -2.40
C LYS A 61 11.17 7.04 -1.94
N GLY A 62 11.50 6.17 -2.89
CA GLY A 62 12.00 4.81 -2.61
C GLY A 62 11.02 3.71 -3.03
N VAL A 63 9.76 4.06 -3.31
CA VAL A 63 8.82 3.17 -4.01
C VAL A 63 9.24 3.08 -5.48
N LYS A 64 9.51 1.85 -5.93
CA LYS A 64 9.95 1.56 -7.31
C LYS A 64 8.77 1.25 -8.22
N HIS A 65 7.79 0.52 -7.70
CA HIS A 65 6.59 0.14 -8.44
C HIS A 65 5.41 -0.01 -7.49
N SER A 66 4.26 0.52 -7.89
CA SER A 66 2.98 0.34 -7.21
C SER A 66 1.87 0.29 -8.25
N ARG A 67 0.87 -0.54 -7.99
CA ARG A 67 -0.30 -0.72 -8.85
C ARG A 67 -1.53 -0.87 -7.98
N LEU A 68 -2.55 -0.08 -8.29
CA LEU A 68 -3.88 -0.25 -7.72
C LEU A 68 -4.71 -1.16 -8.63
N THR A 69 -5.25 -2.23 -8.07
CA THR A 69 -6.26 -3.07 -8.71
C THR A 69 -7.51 -3.04 -7.83
N THR A 70 -8.64 -2.67 -8.41
CA THR A 70 -9.93 -2.61 -7.71
C THR A 70 -10.88 -3.67 -8.25
N VAL A 71 -11.73 -4.19 -7.37
CA VAL A 71 -12.84 -5.08 -7.71
C VAL A 71 -14.10 -4.44 -7.13
N PRO A 72 -15.18 -4.27 -7.92
CA PRO A 72 -16.44 -3.78 -7.37
C PRO A 72 -16.99 -4.79 -6.37
N GLU A 73 -17.66 -4.30 -5.32
CA GLU A 73 -18.38 -5.19 -4.41
C GLU A 73 -19.59 -5.76 -5.17
N GLU A 74 -19.67 -7.09 -5.26
CA GLU A 74 -20.88 -7.77 -5.74
C GLU A 74 -21.98 -7.61 -4.69
N LYS A 75 -23.08 -6.95 -5.07
CA LYS A 75 -24.28 -6.95 -4.24
C LYS A 75 -24.92 -8.33 -4.37
N ASN A 76 -24.86 -9.11 -3.30
CA ASN A 76 -25.71 -10.30 -3.18
C ASN A 76 -27.16 -9.83 -3.05
N GLU A 77 -27.93 -9.95 -4.13
CA GLU A 77 -29.40 -9.83 -4.13
C GLU A 77 -30.06 -11.09 -3.54
#